data_AF-L7JH83-F1
#
_entry.id   AF-L7JH83-F1
#
_cell.length_a   1.000
_cell.length_b   1.000
_cell.length_c   1.000
_cell.angle_alpha   90.00
_cell.angle_beta   90.00
_cell.angle_gamma   90.00
#
_symmetry.space_group_name_H-M   'P 1'
#
loop_
_entity.id
_entity.type
_entity.pdbx_description
1 polymer ?
#
loop_
_entity_poly.entity_id
_entity_poly.type
_entity_poly.pdbx_seq_one_letter_code
_entity_poly.pdbx_strand_id
1 'polypeptide(L)'
;MNELSYYEQKTKNIHNRLGISRPARLLLKAIDDLQSGALEESELRRMIRLSPRYRNVISQTISDIADFILNHPEESKTGAILIQLLTRILQVAEVCKAIREDFMAVFYRENKFYFNCTCEMDYFIKNNKDLQRNIVSIKVHWCGPRADKAFQALKTCPNLKQMVVVPSAATTRHLVPRQQVFNRFFAHTSRPRLTDALGMDELITLRGIHTVSVQHVPGRQGQKRTNEELANLSEILQKYVKQDKDVGYGEQIDS
;
A
#
# COMPACT_ATOMS: atom_id res chain seq x y z
N MET A 1 -25.11 -28.36 -11.83
CA MET A 1 -25.16 -27.23 -12.78
C MET A 1 -24.35 -27.68 -13.99
N ASN A 2 -24.98 -27.91 -15.15
CA ASN A 2 -24.31 -28.51 -16.32
C ASN A 2 -23.20 -27.57 -16.83
N GLU A 3 -21.95 -27.89 -16.51
CA GLU A 3 -20.78 -27.19 -17.03
C GLU A 3 -20.64 -27.54 -18.52
N LEU A 4 -20.58 -26.52 -19.36
CA LEU A 4 -20.44 -26.68 -20.81
C LEU A 4 -18.99 -27.06 -21.13
N SER A 5 -18.75 -28.33 -21.45
CA SER A 5 -17.41 -28.84 -21.70
C SER A 5 -16.76 -28.19 -22.92
N TYR A 6 -15.43 -28.18 -22.98
CA TYR A 6 -14.71 -27.61 -24.12
C TYR A 6 -15.07 -28.33 -25.44
N TYR A 7 -15.33 -29.64 -25.37
CA TYR A 7 -15.81 -30.42 -26.51
C TYR A 7 -17.17 -29.92 -27.00
N GLU A 8 -18.13 -29.69 -26.10
CA GLU A 8 -19.44 -29.14 -26.44
C GLU A 8 -19.36 -27.71 -26.99
N GLN A 9 -18.41 -26.90 -26.51
CA GLN A 9 -18.18 -25.56 -27.05
C GLN A 9 -17.75 -25.62 -28.52
N LYS A 10 -16.91 -26.61 -28.87
CA LYS A 10 -16.39 -26.80 -30.23
C LYS A 10 -17.47 -27.35 -31.16
N THR A 11 -18.23 -28.36 -30.73
CA THR A 11 -19.29 -28.98 -31.56
C THR A 11 -20.43 -28.00 -31.85
N LYS A 12 -20.75 -27.11 -30.90
CA LYS A 12 -21.74 -26.03 -31.08
C LYS A 12 -21.18 -24.77 -31.75
N ASN A 13 -19.94 -24.80 -32.25
CA ASN A 13 -19.26 -23.68 -32.92
C ASN A 13 -19.26 -22.35 -32.13
N ILE A 14 -19.24 -22.43 -30.79
CA ILE A 14 -19.45 -21.27 -29.92
C ILE A 14 -18.31 -20.27 -30.03
N HIS A 15 -17.07 -20.76 -30.13
CA HIS A 15 -15.89 -19.90 -30.15
C HIS A 15 -15.83 -18.99 -31.37
N ASN A 16 -16.29 -19.45 -32.54
CA ASN A 16 -16.31 -18.61 -33.73
C ASN A 16 -17.49 -17.64 -33.69
N ARG A 17 -18.66 -18.11 -33.24
CA ARG A 17 -19.88 -17.30 -33.11
C ARG A 17 -19.71 -16.12 -32.15
N LEU A 18 -19.01 -16.31 -31.04
CA LEU A 18 -18.70 -15.26 -30.05
C LEU A 18 -17.36 -14.54 -30.29
N GLY A 19 -16.69 -14.77 -31.43
CA GLY A 19 -15.43 -14.09 -31.76
C GLY A 19 -14.25 -14.41 -30.83
N ILE A 20 -14.27 -15.54 -30.13
CA ILE A 20 -13.28 -15.88 -29.10
C ILE A 20 -11.90 -16.13 -29.73
N SER A 21 -10.90 -15.39 -29.25
CA SER A 21 -9.52 -15.46 -29.73
C SER A 21 -8.87 -16.83 -29.48
N ARG A 22 -7.89 -17.21 -30.31
CA ARG A 22 -7.16 -18.48 -30.15
C ARG A 22 -6.51 -18.63 -28.75
N PRO A 23 -5.87 -17.61 -28.16
CA PRO A 23 -5.36 -17.69 -26.79
C PRO A 23 -6.47 -17.93 -25.75
N ALA A 24 -7.64 -17.30 -25.90
CA ALA A 24 -8.76 -17.51 -25.00
C ALA A 24 -9.33 -18.94 -25.09
N ARG A 25 -9.36 -19.52 -26.29
CA ARG A 25 -9.74 -20.95 -26.48
C ARG A 25 -8.79 -21.89 -25.76
N LEU A 26 -7.47 -21.62 -25.78
CA LEU A 26 -6.51 -22.43 -25.03
C LEU A 26 -6.77 -22.40 -23.52
N LEU A 27 -7.18 -21.25 -22.99
CA LEU A 27 -7.51 -21.07 -21.57
C LEU A 27 -8.82 -21.78 -21.19
N LEU A 28 -9.84 -21.70 -22.06
CA LEU A 28 -11.09 -22.45 -21.91
C LEU A 28 -10.88 -23.96 -21.98
N LYS A 29 -9.90 -24.43 -22.78
CA LYS A 29 -9.50 -25.83 -22.77
C LYS A 29 -8.81 -26.20 -21.45
N ALA A 30 -7.90 -25.36 -20.98
CA ALA A 30 -7.13 -25.66 -19.77
C ALA A 30 -8.00 -25.76 -18.51
N ILE A 31 -9.09 -24.98 -18.40
CA ILE A 31 -10.04 -25.11 -17.29
C ILE A 31 -10.89 -26.40 -17.39
N ASP A 32 -11.20 -26.84 -18.60
CA ASP A 32 -11.90 -28.12 -18.87
C ASP A 32 -10.98 -29.33 -18.59
N ASP A 33 -9.71 -29.23 -18.99
CA ASP A 33 -8.66 -30.22 -18.67
C ASP A 33 -8.47 -30.31 -17.14
N LEU A 34 -8.57 -29.20 -16.38
CA LEU A 34 -8.57 -29.22 -14.92
C LEU A 34 -9.83 -29.90 -14.34
N GLN A 35 -11.01 -29.59 -14.88
CA GLN A 35 -12.28 -30.19 -14.43
C GLN A 35 -12.34 -31.71 -14.67
N SER A 36 -11.73 -32.18 -15.75
CA SER A 36 -11.62 -33.60 -16.09
C SER A 36 -10.46 -34.32 -15.38
N GLY A 37 -9.64 -33.60 -14.61
CA GLY A 37 -8.47 -34.16 -13.92
C GLY A 37 -7.27 -34.44 -14.84
N ALA A 38 -7.30 -33.97 -16.09
CA ALA A 38 -6.20 -34.09 -17.05
C ALA A 38 -5.11 -33.03 -16.85
N LEU A 39 -5.39 -31.98 -16.06
CA LEU A 39 -4.45 -30.91 -15.69
C LEU A 39 -4.46 -30.71 -14.18
N GLU A 40 -3.28 -30.63 -13.57
CA GLU A 40 -3.15 -30.31 -12.15
C GLU A 40 -3.42 -28.82 -11.87
N GLU A 41 -4.04 -28.52 -10.73
CA GLU A 41 -4.38 -27.14 -10.35
C GLU A 41 -3.13 -26.24 -10.28
N SER A 42 -2.02 -26.80 -9.78
CA SER A 42 -0.72 -26.12 -9.67
C SER A 42 -0.14 -25.73 -11.05
N GLU A 43 -0.39 -26.55 -12.07
CA GLU A 43 0.07 -26.31 -13.43
C GLU A 43 -0.73 -25.20 -14.10
N LEU A 44 -2.07 -25.22 -13.98
CA LEU A 44 -2.92 -24.12 -14.43
C LEU A 44 -2.55 -22.81 -13.74
N ARG A 45 -2.38 -22.83 -12.41
CA ARG A 45 -1.91 -21.68 -11.62
C ARG A 45 -0.62 -21.10 -12.20
N ARG A 46 0.39 -21.94 -12.44
CA ARG A 46 1.69 -21.52 -12.98
C ARG A 46 1.54 -20.91 -14.38
N MET A 47 0.76 -21.54 -15.26
CA MET A 47 0.52 -21.06 -16.63
C MET A 47 -0.08 -19.65 -16.64
N ILE A 48 -1.04 -19.36 -15.78
CA ILE A 48 -1.68 -18.04 -15.69
C ILE A 48 -0.80 -17.02 -14.97
N ARG A 49 -0.12 -17.40 -13.88
CA ARG A 49 0.74 -16.49 -13.09
C ARG A 49 2.00 -16.04 -13.83
N LEU A 50 2.60 -16.91 -14.64
CA LEU A 50 3.84 -16.58 -15.34
C LEU A 50 3.61 -15.82 -16.66
N SER A 51 2.37 -15.74 -17.16
CA SER A 51 2.06 -15.11 -18.44
C SER A 51 1.13 -13.89 -18.28
N PRO A 52 1.67 -12.66 -18.25
CA PRO A 52 0.86 -11.44 -18.28
C PRO A 52 -0.11 -11.40 -19.47
N ARG A 53 0.32 -11.96 -20.61
CA ARG A 53 -0.49 -12.10 -21.82
C ARG A 53 -1.78 -12.89 -21.57
N TYR A 54 -1.72 -14.01 -20.85
CA TYR A 54 -2.91 -14.80 -20.58
C TYR A 54 -3.89 -14.09 -19.64
N ARG A 55 -3.40 -13.32 -18.67
CA ARG A 55 -4.27 -12.53 -17.79
C ARG A 55 -5.02 -11.44 -18.54
N ASN A 56 -4.33 -10.72 -19.42
CA ASN A 56 -4.96 -9.70 -20.27
C ASN A 56 -5.98 -10.34 -21.24
N VAL A 57 -5.67 -11.50 -21.81
CA VAL A 57 -6.61 -12.25 -22.66
C VAL A 57 -7.88 -12.60 -21.88
N ILE A 58 -7.78 -13.05 -20.62
CA ILE A 58 -8.96 -13.38 -19.81
C ILE A 58 -9.83 -12.13 -19.59
N SER A 59 -9.24 -11.03 -19.10
CA SER A 59 -9.98 -9.79 -18.83
C SER A 59 -10.62 -9.23 -20.10
N GLN A 60 -9.87 -9.16 -21.20
CA GLN A 60 -10.39 -8.68 -22.48
C GLN A 60 -11.53 -9.57 -23.00
N THR A 61 -11.38 -10.90 -22.92
CA THR A 61 -12.42 -11.82 -23.40
C THR A 61 -13.70 -11.72 -22.56
N ILE A 62 -13.60 -11.47 -21.25
CA ILE A 62 -14.77 -11.25 -20.39
C ILE A 62 -15.52 -9.98 -20.86
N SER A 63 -14.79 -8.89 -21.10
CA SER A 63 -15.36 -7.65 -21.62
C SER A 63 -15.99 -7.84 -23.00
N ASP A 64 -15.28 -8.47 -23.94
CA ASP A 64 -15.77 -8.72 -25.30
C ASP A 64 -17.05 -9.57 -25.31
N ILE A 65 -17.13 -10.61 -24.46
CA ILE A 65 -18.33 -11.44 -24.33
C ILE A 65 -19.47 -10.64 -23.68
N ALA A 66 -19.19 -9.83 -22.66
CA ALA A 66 -20.21 -9.00 -22.03
C ALA A 66 -20.82 -7.99 -23.03
N ASP A 67 -19.98 -7.32 -23.81
CA ASP A 67 -20.40 -6.40 -24.88
C ASP A 67 -21.16 -7.14 -25.99
N PHE A 68 -20.75 -8.36 -26.34
CA PHE A 68 -21.47 -9.19 -27.30
C PHE A 68 -22.87 -9.55 -26.80
N ILE A 69 -23.03 -9.98 -25.54
CA ILE A 69 -24.33 -10.33 -24.95
C ILE A 69 -25.29 -9.14 -24.97
N LEU A 70 -24.80 -7.92 -24.74
CA LEU A 70 -25.62 -6.71 -24.79
C LEU A 70 -26.26 -6.50 -26.17
N ASN A 71 -25.56 -6.87 -27.24
CA ASN A 71 -26.04 -6.75 -28.62
C ASN A 71 -26.81 -8.00 -29.10
N HIS A 72 -26.61 -9.15 -28.45
CA HIS A 72 -27.18 -10.46 -28.80
C HIS A 72 -27.76 -11.18 -27.57
N PRO A 73 -28.93 -10.75 -27.06
CA PRO A 73 -29.50 -11.29 -25.81
C PRO A 73 -29.79 -12.79 -25.85
N GLU A 74 -30.02 -13.37 -27.03
CA GLU A 74 -30.19 -14.81 -27.25
C GLU A 74 -28.96 -15.64 -26.84
N GLU A 75 -27.77 -15.03 -26.85
CA GLU A 75 -26.51 -15.65 -26.44
C GLU A 75 -26.19 -15.47 -24.95
N SER A 76 -27.01 -14.73 -24.21
CA SER A 76 -26.78 -14.38 -22.79
C SER A 76 -26.42 -15.59 -21.92
N LYS A 77 -27.14 -16.70 -22.07
CA LYS A 77 -26.88 -17.94 -21.32
C LYS A 77 -25.51 -18.53 -21.64
N THR A 78 -25.16 -18.63 -22.91
CA THR A 78 -23.87 -19.18 -23.34
C THR A 78 -22.72 -18.26 -22.95
N GLY A 79 -22.85 -16.96 -23.18
CA GLY A 79 -21.84 -15.98 -22.82
C GLY A 79 -21.61 -15.92 -21.30
N ALA A 80 -22.67 -15.97 -20.49
CA ALA A 80 -22.56 -16.02 -19.02
C ALA A 80 -21.78 -17.27 -18.54
N ILE A 81 -22.02 -18.45 -19.13
CA ILE A 81 -21.27 -19.67 -18.81
C ILE A 81 -19.77 -19.49 -19.12
N LEU A 82 -19.43 -18.89 -20.26
CA LEU A 82 -18.02 -18.66 -20.62
C LEU A 82 -17.35 -17.63 -19.71
N ILE A 83 -18.04 -16.55 -19.35
CA ILE A 83 -17.56 -15.58 -18.35
C ILE A 83 -17.31 -16.27 -17.01
N GLN A 84 -18.20 -17.17 -16.57
CA GLN A 84 -18.00 -17.94 -15.35
C GLN A 84 -16.77 -18.84 -15.43
N LEU A 85 -16.56 -19.56 -16.55
CA LEU A 85 -15.36 -20.39 -16.75
C LEU A 85 -14.07 -19.53 -16.71
N LEU A 86 -14.07 -18.39 -17.38
CA LEU A 86 -12.94 -17.45 -17.38
C LEU A 86 -12.67 -16.84 -16.00
N THR A 87 -13.73 -16.52 -15.25
CA THR A 87 -13.61 -16.01 -13.88
C THR A 87 -13.08 -17.09 -12.93
N ARG A 88 -13.48 -18.35 -13.13
CA ARG A 88 -12.97 -19.50 -12.37
C ARG A 88 -11.47 -19.69 -12.59
N ILE A 89 -10.96 -19.48 -13.80
CA ILE A 89 -9.51 -19.49 -14.08
C ILE A 89 -8.78 -18.44 -13.22
N LEU A 90 -9.32 -17.22 -13.10
CA LEU A 90 -8.72 -16.18 -12.26
C LEU A 90 -8.75 -16.53 -10.77
N GLN A 91 -9.82 -17.17 -10.31
CA GLN A 91 -9.95 -17.67 -8.94
C GLN A 91 -8.93 -18.77 -8.63
N VAL A 92 -8.87 -19.80 -9.50
CA VAL A 92 -7.90 -20.90 -9.39
C VAL A 92 -6.47 -20.37 -9.39
N ALA A 93 -6.17 -19.41 -10.27
CA ALA A 93 -4.84 -18.82 -10.36
C ALA A 93 -4.48 -17.88 -9.18
N GLU A 94 -5.42 -17.55 -8.28
CA GLU A 94 -5.35 -16.53 -7.22
C GLU A 94 -4.80 -15.18 -7.70
N VAL A 95 -5.07 -14.84 -8.96
CA VAL A 95 -4.48 -13.68 -9.65
C VAL A 95 -4.89 -12.36 -9.00
N CYS A 96 -6.01 -12.33 -8.26
CA CYS A 96 -6.42 -11.15 -7.49
C CYS A 96 -5.58 -10.85 -6.25
N LYS A 97 -4.74 -11.79 -5.75
CA LYS A 97 -3.89 -11.54 -4.58
C LYS A 97 -2.49 -11.07 -4.99
N ALA A 98 -1.86 -11.78 -5.93
CA ALA A 98 -0.52 -11.43 -6.42
C ALA A 98 -0.51 -10.09 -7.19
N ILE A 99 -1.48 -9.86 -8.08
CA ILE A 99 -1.60 -8.55 -8.76
C ILE A 99 -1.88 -7.44 -7.75
N ARG A 100 -2.71 -7.69 -6.75
CA ARG A 100 -2.98 -6.70 -5.71
C ARG A 100 -1.73 -6.41 -4.89
N GLU A 101 -0.95 -7.42 -4.52
CA GLU A 101 0.31 -7.26 -3.80
C GLU A 101 1.34 -6.48 -4.63
N ASP A 102 1.49 -6.82 -5.91
CA ASP A 102 2.37 -6.10 -6.86
C ASP A 102 1.90 -4.65 -7.07
N PHE A 103 0.60 -4.44 -7.28
CA PHE A 103 -0.01 -3.12 -7.43
C PHE A 103 0.18 -2.29 -6.17
N MET A 104 -0.09 -2.85 -4.98
CA MET A 104 0.09 -2.14 -3.71
C MET A 104 1.57 -1.77 -3.54
N ALA A 105 2.50 -2.69 -3.77
CA ALA A 105 3.93 -2.41 -3.69
C ALA A 105 4.36 -1.26 -4.63
N VAL A 106 3.85 -1.23 -5.86
CA VAL A 106 4.09 -0.13 -6.82
C VAL A 106 3.44 1.17 -6.32
N PHE A 107 2.16 1.13 -5.97
CA PHE A 107 1.37 2.29 -5.52
C PHE A 107 2.01 2.98 -4.32
N TYR A 108 2.36 2.23 -3.27
CA TYR A 108 2.97 2.79 -2.06
C TYR A 108 4.42 3.27 -2.26
N ARG A 109 5.10 2.75 -3.29
CA ARG A 109 6.45 3.19 -3.68
C ARG A 109 6.43 4.48 -4.49
N GLU A 110 5.46 4.66 -5.38
CA GLU A 110 5.36 5.82 -6.26
C GLU A 110 4.69 7.02 -5.60
N ASN A 111 3.83 6.77 -4.60
CA ASN A 111 3.09 7.83 -3.91
C ASN A 111 3.74 8.25 -2.59
N LYS A 112 3.71 9.55 -2.34
CA LYS A 112 4.02 10.14 -1.02
C LYS A 112 2.73 10.31 -0.23
N PHE A 113 2.69 9.75 0.98
CA PHE A 113 1.51 9.82 1.83
C PHE A 113 1.57 11.03 2.76
N TYR A 114 0.49 11.79 2.79
CA TYR A 114 0.39 13.03 3.56
C TYR A 114 -0.49 12.78 4.80
N PHE A 115 0.05 13.08 5.97
CA PHE A 115 -0.68 13.01 7.23
C PHE A 115 -0.78 14.42 7.83
N ASN A 116 -2.01 14.83 8.16
CA ASN A 116 -2.28 16.14 8.74
C ASN A 116 -1.92 16.22 10.22
N CYS A 117 -1.66 15.08 10.85
CA CYS A 117 -1.32 14.97 12.27
C CYS A 117 -0.58 13.65 12.53
N THR A 118 0.27 13.60 13.56
CA THR A 118 0.91 12.34 13.96
C THR A 118 -0.11 11.34 14.52
N CYS A 119 -1.22 11.80 15.09
CA CYS A 119 -2.30 10.92 15.54
C CYS A 119 -2.96 10.16 14.39
N GLU A 120 -3.17 10.86 13.26
CA GLU A 120 -3.71 10.26 12.04
C GLU A 120 -2.74 9.21 11.48
N MET A 121 -1.45 9.56 11.44
CA MET A 121 -0.38 8.63 11.04
C MET A 121 -0.35 7.37 11.92
N ASP A 122 -0.38 7.51 13.25
CA ASP A 122 -0.41 6.39 14.19
C ASP A 122 -1.63 5.48 13.96
N TYR A 123 -2.80 6.07 13.74
CA TYR A 123 -4.03 5.33 13.45
C TYR A 123 -3.91 4.51 12.16
N PHE A 124 -3.43 5.11 11.07
CA PHE A 124 -3.33 4.40 9.79
C PHE A 124 -2.25 3.32 9.80
N ILE A 125 -1.09 3.56 10.41
CA ILE A 125 -0.03 2.55 10.49
C ILE A 125 -0.50 1.32 11.28
N LYS A 126 -1.23 1.52 12.38
CA LYS A 126 -1.71 0.41 13.22
C LYS A 126 -2.87 -0.38 12.59
N ASN A 127 -3.77 0.30 11.90
CA ASN A 127 -5.00 -0.33 11.39
C ASN A 127 -4.87 -0.81 9.93
N ASN A 128 -3.88 -0.35 9.16
CA ASN A 128 -3.69 -0.71 7.76
C ASN A 128 -2.35 -1.44 7.55
N LYS A 129 -2.41 -2.78 7.54
CA LYS A 129 -1.23 -3.64 7.33
C LYS A 129 -0.59 -3.47 5.95
N ASP A 130 -1.36 -3.16 4.92
CA ASP A 130 -0.83 -2.95 3.57
C ASP A 130 -0.01 -1.66 3.51
N LEU A 131 -0.51 -0.60 4.14
CA LEU A 131 0.23 0.65 4.29
C LEU A 131 1.51 0.42 5.12
N GLN A 132 1.39 -0.18 6.31
CA GLN A 132 2.54 -0.46 7.17
C GLN A 132 3.65 -1.22 6.44
N ARG A 133 3.29 -2.25 5.67
CA ARG A 133 4.26 -3.10 4.95
C ARG A 133 4.90 -2.42 3.76
N ASN A 134 4.14 -1.61 3.01
CA ASN A 134 4.58 -1.14 1.70
C ASN A 134 4.97 0.34 1.66
N ILE A 135 4.65 1.14 2.69
CA ILE A 135 4.91 2.59 2.66
C ILE A 135 6.39 2.92 2.52
N VAL A 136 6.72 3.75 1.51
CA VAL A 136 8.10 4.15 1.22
C VAL A 136 8.36 5.63 1.53
N SER A 137 7.39 6.50 1.28
CA SER A 137 7.55 7.96 1.36
C SER A 137 6.39 8.61 2.11
N ILE A 138 6.71 9.43 3.12
CA ILE A 138 5.72 10.14 3.93
C ILE A 138 6.01 11.64 4.04
N LYS A 139 4.96 12.41 4.27
CA LYS A 139 4.99 13.79 4.77
C LYS A 139 4.02 13.89 5.93
N VAL A 140 4.52 14.24 7.11
CA VAL A 140 3.71 14.30 8.33
C VAL A 140 3.82 15.67 8.99
N HIS A 141 2.66 16.24 9.32
CA HIS A 141 2.58 17.38 10.23
C HIS A 141 2.81 16.90 11.67
N TRP A 142 3.94 17.32 12.24
CA TRP A 142 4.32 16.98 13.60
C TRP A 142 3.48 17.78 14.61
N CYS A 143 2.35 17.23 15.01
CA CYS A 143 1.50 17.78 16.07
C CYS A 143 0.60 16.70 16.67
N GLY A 144 0.06 16.98 17.87
CA GLY A 144 -0.91 16.12 18.55
C GLY A 144 -0.33 15.33 19.72
N PRO A 145 -1.19 14.74 20.57
CA PRO A 145 -0.81 14.13 21.84
C PRO A 145 -0.20 12.72 21.73
N ARG A 146 -0.05 12.16 20.52
CA ARG A 146 0.45 10.80 20.29
C ARG A 146 1.69 10.77 19.39
N ALA A 147 2.44 11.86 19.33
CA ALA A 147 3.59 12.01 18.43
C ALA A 147 4.70 10.98 18.72
N ASP A 148 4.99 10.74 20.00
CA ASP A 148 5.83 9.67 20.50
C ASP A 148 5.46 8.30 19.92
N LYS A 149 4.21 7.86 20.14
CA LYS A 149 3.69 6.57 19.68
C LYS A 149 3.69 6.45 18.17
N ALA A 150 3.38 7.56 17.47
CA ALA A 150 3.36 7.59 16.02
C ALA A 150 4.75 7.38 15.42
N PHE A 151 5.77 8.08 15.93
CA PHE A 151 7.14 7.91 15.47
C PHE A 151 7.71 6.55 15.87
N GLN A 152 7.33 6.02 17.04
CA GLN A 152 7.67 4.64 17.40
C GLN A 152 7.05 3.63 16.44
N ALA A 153 5.79 3.83 16.02
CA ALA A 153 5.12 2.97 15.04
C ALA A 153 5.83 2.96 13.68
N LEU A 154 6.49 4.05 13.26
CA LEU A 154 7.26 4.07 12.00
C LEU A 154 8.41 3.06 11.98
N LYS A 155 8.94 2.65 13.14
CA LYS A 155 9.96 1.59 13.20
C LYS A 155 9.45 0.26 12.66
N THR A 156 8.14 0.03 12.74
CA THR A 156 7.47 -1.17 12.21
C THR A 156 7.27 -1.15 10.70
N CYS A 157 7.59 -0.03 10.01
CA CYS A 157 7.48 0.10 8.57
C CYS A 157 8.82 -0.29 7.90
N PRO A 158 8.96 -1.49 7.31
CA PRO A 158 10.25 -1.99 6.84
C PRO A 158 10.79 -1.20 5.64
N ASN A 159 9.90 -0.72 4.77
CA ASN A 159 10.24 -0.12 3.47
C ASN A 159 10.33 1.41 3.48
N LEU A 160 10.14 2.06 4.63
CA LEU A 160 10.18 3.51 4.75
C LEU A 160 11.60 4.04 4.48
N LYS A 161 11.75 4.84 3.41
CA LYS A 161 13.04 5.39 2.95
C LYS A 161 13.05 6.90 2.85
N GLN A 162 11.88 7.53 2.77
CA GLN A 162 11.76 8.98 2.61
C GLN A 162 10.78 9.57 3.60
N MET A 163 11.16 10.68 4.23
CA MET A 163 10.34 11.37 5.22
C MET A 163 10.45 12.89 5.09
N VAL A 164 9.30 13.55 5.14
CA VAL A 164 9.20 15.00 5.28
C VAL A 164 8.51 15.32 6.60
N VAL A 165 9.24 15.96 7.52
CA VAL A 165 8.68 16.40 8.81
C VAL A 165 8.26 17.86 8.68
N VAL A 166 7.02 18.15 9.06
CA VAL A 166 6.45 19.49 8.98
C VAL A 166 6.18 20.00 10.40
N PRO A 167 7.11 20.71 11.04
CA PRO A 167 6.84 21.36 12.33
C PRO A 167 5.97 22.62 12.15
N SER A 168 5.23 22.96 13.19
CA SER A 168 4.43 24.19 13.28
C SER A 168 4.40 24.71 14.72
N ALA A 169 3.73 25.83 14.95
CA ALA A 169 3.45 26.34 16.29
C ALA A 169 2.72 25.31 17.18
N ALA A 170 1.99 24.36 16.59
CA ALA A 170 1.29 23.30 17.32
C ALA A 170 2.21 22.15 17.77
N THR A 171 3.41 22.01 17.20
CA THR A 171 4.35 20.93 17.51
C THR A 171 4.73 20.90 18.99
N THR A 172 4.91 22.06 19.60
CA THR A 172 5.30 22.20 21.01
C THR A 172 4.11 22.34 21.97
N ARG A 173 2.87 22.01 21.54
CA ARG A 173 1.70 21.98 22.45
C ARG A 173 1.78 20.82 23.43
N HIS A 174 2.37 19.71 23.00
CA HIS A 174 2.65 18.55 23.84
C HIS A 174 4.16 18.44 23.97
N LEU A 175 4.64 18.40 25.21
CA LEU A 175 6.07 18.40 25.53
C LEU A 175 6.49 17.01 26.02
N VAL A 176 7.76 16.67 25.85
CA VAL A 176 8.33 15.46 26.44
C VAL A 176 8.23 15.47 27.97
N PRO A 177 8.10 14.31 28.64
CA PRO A 177 7.94 14.24 30.09
C PRO A 177 9.03 14.99 30.87
N ARG A 178 10.29 14.91 30.43
CA ARG A 178 11.41 15.66 31.03
C ARG A 178 11.16 17.17 31.08
N GLN A 179 10.63 17.76 30.01
CA GLN A 179 10.36 19.18 29.95
C GLN A 179 9.14 19.56 30.80
N GLN A 180 8.13 18.69 30.87
CA GLN A 180 6.96 18.92 31.73
C GLN A 180 7.37 19.00 33.21
N VAL A 181 8.29 18.15 33.66
CA VAL A 181 8.84 18.20 35.02
C VAL A 181 9.66 19.48 35.20
N PHE A 182 10.54 19.80 34.25
CA PHE A 182 11.37 21.01 34.29
C PHE A 182 10.53 22.29 34.46
N ASN A 183 9.44 22.41 33.69
CA ASN A 183 8.54 23.56 33.73
C ASN A 183 7.84 23.77 35.08
N ARG A 184 7.75 22.74 35.94
CA ARG A 184 7.16 22.89 37.30
C ARG A 184 8.07 23.69 38.22
N PHE A 185 9.37 23.64 37.99
CA PHE A 185 10.38 24.28 38.85
C PHE A 185 10.96 25.55 38.21
N PHE A 186 11.01 25.62 36.88
CA PHE A 186 11.58 26.72 36.14
C PHE A 186 10.54 27.30 35.19
N ALA A 187 9.95 28.45 35.57
CA ALA A 187 9.00 29.15 34.73
C ALA A 187 9.69 29.74 33.49
N HIS A 188 9.21 29.38 32.29
CA HIS A 188 9.69 29.97 31.04
C HIS A 188 8.74 31.06 30.56
N THR A 189 9.31 32.22 30.20
CA THR A 189 8.60 33.30 29.48
C THR A 189 8.66 33.11 27.96
N SER A 190 9.54 32.24 27.47
CA SER A 190 9.78 31.99 26.05
C SER A 190 9.02 30.75 25.54
N ARG A 191 8.78 30.71 24.22
CA ARG A 191 8.19 29.54 23.55
C ARG A 191 9.10 28.30 23.75
N PRO A 192 8.53 27.11 24.00
CA PRO A 192 9.33 25.89 24.11
C PRO A 192 10.07 25.58 22.80
N ARG A 193 11.27 24.98 22.91
CA ARG A 193 12.10 24.57 21.77
C ARG A 193 11.50 23.35 21.07
N LEU A 194 11.79 23.18 19.78
CA LEU A 194 11.37 21.98 19.03
C LEU A 194 11.94 20.68 19.61
N THR A 195 13.15 20.72 20.19
CA THR A 195 13.79 19.56 20.83
C THR A 195 13.05 19.07 22.08
N ASP A 196 12.14 19.88 22.62
CA ASP A 196 11.34 19.55 23.81
C ASP A 196 9.90 19.17 23.43
N ALA A 197 9.59 19.09 22.13
CA ALA A 197 8.30 18.61 21.63
C ALA A 197 8.17 17.09 21.79
N LEU A 198 6.97 16.63 22.15
CA LEU A 198 6.64 15.20 22.23
C LEU A 198 6.93 14.51 20.89
N GLY A 199 7.57 13.34 20.93
CA GLY A 199 7.96 12.60 19.72
C GLY A 199 9.38 12.90 19.23
N MET A 200 10.06 13.92 19.77
CA MET A 200 11.43 14.25 19.35
C MET A 200 12.40 13.07 19.60
N ASP A 201 12.33 12.51 20.80
CA ASP A 201 13.24 11.45 21.24
C ASP A 201 13.04 10.17 20.39
N GLU A 202 11.79 9.86 20.02
CA GLU A 202 11.48 8.74 19.12
C GLU A 202 11.90 9.05 17.68
N LEU A 203 11.67 10.27 17.20
CA LEU A 203 11.97 10.69 15.83
C LEU A 203 13.46 10.57 15.50
N ILE A 204 14.35 10.99 16.41
CA ILE A 204 15.80 10.88 16.20
C ILE A 204 16.33 9.45 16.33
N THR A 205 15.53 8.51 16.86
CA THR A 205 15.90 7.09 16.94
C THR A 205 15.50 6.30 15.70
N LEU A 206 14.83 6.93 14.71
CA LEU A 206 14.56 6.29 13.43
C LEU A 206 15.86 6.02 12.67
N ARG A 207 15.89 4.95 11.88
CA ARG A 207 17.02 4.50 11.06
C ARG A 207 16.53 4.01 9.69
N GLY A 208 17.42 4.03 8.70
CA GLY A 208 17.19 3.54 7.34
C GLY A 208 16.41 4.49 6.43
N ILE A 209 16.23 5.76 6.83
CA ILE A 209 15.55 6.77 6.01
C ILE A 209 16.60 7.57 5.25
N HIS A 210 16.80 7.24 3.97
CA HIS A 210 17.84 7.85 3.13
C HIS A 210 17.56 9.32 2.77
N THR A 211 16.28 9.67 2.57
CA THR A 211 15.89 11.04 2.21
C THR A 211 15.04 11.65 3.31
N VAL A 212 15.60 12.57 4.08
CA VAL A 212 14.88 13.31 5.12
C VAL A 212 14.91 14.82 4.83
N SER A 213 13.77 15.47 4.97
CA SER A 213 13.66 16.93 4.83
C SER A 213 12.69 17.50 5.86
N VAL A 214 12.89 18.78 6.18
CA VAL A 214 12.02 19.53 7.09
C VAL A 214 11.42 20.69 6.32
N GLN A 215 10.10 20.85 6.42
CA GLN A 215 9.38 21.90 5.69
C GLN A 215 8.47 22.69 6.64
N HIS A 216 8.24 23.96 6.34
CA HIS A 216 7.22 24.72 7.04
C HIS A 216 5.82 24.21 6.71
N VAL A 217 4.91 24.33 7.68
CA VAL A 217 3.47 24.16 7.42
C VAL A 217 3.02 25.18 6.36
N PRO A 218 2.22 24.76 5.36
CA PRO A 218 1.59 25.71 4.45
C PRO A 218 0.60 26.56 5.26
N GLY A 219 0.81 27.87 5.31
CA GLY A 219 -0.04 28.75 6.12
C GLY A 219 0.58 30.08 6.49
N ARG A 220 -0.14 30.82 7.35
CA ARG A 220 0.26 32.14 7.85
C ARG A 220 1.51 32.05 8.73
N GLN A 221 2.29 33.13 8.79
CA GLN A 221 3.56 33.19 9.53
C GLN A 221 3.43 32.79 11.01
N GLY A 222 2.31 33.11 11.67
CA GLY A 222 2.07 32.76 13.08
C GLY A 222 1.95 31.25 13.36
N GLN A 223 1.72 30.44 12.33
CA GLN A 223 1.69 28.97 12.44
C GLN A 223 3.07 28.35 12.18
N LYS A 224 4.00 29.08 11.58
CA LYS A 224 5.34 28.59 11.24
C LYS A 224 6.28 28.69 12.44
N ARG A 225 7.31 27.85 12.44
CA ARG A 225 8.46 27.99 13.34
C ARG A 225 9.47 28.94 12.72
N THR A 226 10.57 29.22 13.42
CA THR A 226 11.65 30.04 12.85
C THR A 226 12.45 29.23 11.82
N ASN A 227 13.12 29.91 10.88
CA ASN A 227 13.96 29.21 9.89
C ASN A 227 15.16 28.52 10.54
N GLU A 228 15.72 29.11 11.60
CA GLU A 228 16.81 28.54 12.38
C GLU A 228 16.40 27.22 13.03
N GLU A 229 15.21 27.17 13.65
CA GLU A 229 14.68 25.92 14.21
C GLU A 229 14.50 24.81 13.16
N LEU A 230 14.07 25.17 11.94
CA LEU A 230 13.94 24.20 10.85
C LEU A 230 15.30 23.72 10.34
N ALA A 231 16.28 24.62 10.22
CA ALA A 231 17.63 24.26 9.80
C ALA A 231 18.27 23.31 10.81
N ASN A 232 18.20 23.66 12.10
CA ASN A 232 18.72 22.83 13.19
C ASN A 232 18.03 21.46 13.24
N LEU A 233 16.70 21.42 13.11
CA LEU A 233 15.98 20.14 13.05
C LEU A 233 16.41 19.34 11.81
N SER A 234 16.57 19.99 10.65
CA SER A 234 17.00 19.30 9.43
C SER A 234 18.38 18.68 9.59
N GLU A 235 19.34 19.39 10.19
CA GLU A 235 20.69 18.88 10.43
C GLU A 235 20.67 17.67 11.39
N ILE A 236 19.94 17.78 12.50
CA ILE A 236 19.78 16.67 13.46
C ILE A 236 19.20 15.44 12.76
N LEU A 237 18.11 15.59 12.01
CA LEU A 237 17.48 14.47 11.33
C LEU A 237 18.40 13.88 10.26
N GLN A 238 19.11 14.70 9.48
CA GLN A 238 20.07 14.20 8.50
C GLN A 238 21.19 13.38 9.14
N LYS A 239 21.65 13.77 10.35
CA LYS A 239 22.71 13.07 11.07
C LYS A 239 22.29 11.73 11.67
N TYR A 240 21.10 11.66 12.27
CA TYR A 240 20.67 10.47 13.02
C TYR A 240 19.77 9.53 12.21
N VAL A 241 18.87 10.07 11.39
CA VAL A 241 17.80 9.29 10.76
C VAL A 241 18.26 8.54 9.49
N LYS A 242 19.34 9.02 8.87
CA LYS A 242 20.00 8.38 7.72
C LYS A 242 20.90 7.20 8.08
N GLN A 243 21.19 6.98 9.36
CA GLN A 243 21.99 5.84 9.81
C GLN A 243 21.30 4.52 9.44
N ASP A 244 22.08 3.48 9.18
CA ASP A 244 21.55 2.17 8.81
C ASP A 244 20.76 1.50 9.94
N LYS A 245 19.90 0.55 9.59
CA LYS A 245 19.12 -0.22 10.55
C LYS A 245 20.01 -1.25 11.22
N ASP A 246 20.06 -1.24 12.55
CA ASP A 246 20.76 -2.26 13.34
C ASP A 246 20.06 -3.63 13.24
N VAL A 247 20.76 -4.69 13.63
CA VAL A 247 20.19 -6.05 13.74
C VAL A 247 19.08 -6.03 14.82
N GLY A 248 17.87 -6.47 14.47
CA GLY A 248 16.68 -6.41 15.36
C GLY A 248 15.90 -5.09 15.30
N TYR A 249 16.23 -4.19 14.37
CA TYR A 249 15.53 -2.90 14.23
C TYR A 249 14.04 -3.08 13.88
N GLY A 250 13.16 -2.65 14.79
CA GLY A 250 11.71 -2.71 14.62
C GLY A 250 11.04 -3.97 15.17
N GLU A 251 11.81 -4.87 15.78
CA GLU A 251 11.26 -5.98 16.59
C GLU A 251 10.60 -5.38 17.84
N GLN A 252 9.32 -5.70 18.03
CA GLN A 252 8.64 -5.39 19.29
C GLN A 252 9.29 -6.29 20.35
N ILE A 253 10.02 -5.69 21.29
CA ILE A 253 10.26 -6.36 22.57
C ILE A 253 8.89 -6.39 23.23
N ASP A 254 8.21 -7.53 23.15
CA ASP A 254 7.00 -7.77 23.92
C ASP A 254 7.35 -7.55 25.40
N SER A 255 6.69 -6.58 26.01
CA SER A 255 6.72 -6.29 27.45
C SER A 255 5.31 -6.01 27.92
#